data_AF-A0A1R3URI3-F1
#
_entry.id   AF-A0A1R3URI3-F1
#
_cell.length_a   1.000
_cell.length_b   1.000
_cell.length_c   1.000
_cell.angle_alpha   90.00
_cell.angle_beta   90.00
_cell.angle_gamma   90.00
#
_symmetry.space_group_name_H-M   'P 1'
#
loop_
_entity.id
_entity.type
_entity.pdbx_description
1 polymer ?
#
loop_
_entity_poly.entity_id
_entity_poly.type
_entity_poly.pdbx_seq_one_letter_code
_entity_poly.pdbx_strand_id
1 'polypeptide(L)' 'MLSGWVRQHWGIENKLHHVRDVTYEEDRSQVRTGSAPQVMATLRNTAIGLLRAAGFDNIAEANRHMIRDEARPLRLLQT' A
#
# COMPACT_ATOMS: atom_id res chain seq x y z
N MET A 1 -10.07 -28.16 1.10
CA MET A 1 -8.72 -27.63 0.83
C MET A 1 -8.76 -26.48 -0.19
N LEU A 2 -9.39 -26.63 -1.36
CA LEU A 2 -9.56 -25.56 -2.36
C LEU A 2 -10.25 -24.28 -1.84
N SER A 3 -11.31 -24.40 -1.03
CA SER A 3 -12.06 -23.25 -0.51
C SER A 3 -11.23 -22.33 0.41
N GLY A 4 -10.30 -22.88 1.19
CA GLY A 4 -9.40 -22.10 2.04
C GLY A 4 -8.35 -21.32 1.24
N TRP A 5 -7.86 -21.91 0.15
CA TRP A 5 -6.92 -21.26 -0.76
C TRP A 5 -7.56 -20.06 -1.48
N VAL A 6 -8.77 -20.24 -1.98
CA VAL A 6 -9.55 -19.17 -2.62
C VAL A 6 -9.78 -18.01 -1.64
N ARG A 7 -10.17 -18.28 -0.39
CA ARG A 7 -10.38 -17.22 0.62
C ARG A 7 -9.10 -16.47 0.99
N GLN A 8 -7.97 -17.15 1.11
CA GLN A 8 -6.68 -16.49 1.35
C GLN A 8 -6.24 -15.64 0.16
N HIS A 9 -6.42 -16.15 -1.06
CA HIS A 9 -6.12 -15.42 -2.29
C HIS A 9 -6.94 -14.12 -2.38
N TRP A 10 -8.26 -14.19 -2.18
CA TRP A 10 -9.11 -12.99 -2.11
C TRP A 10 -8.78 -12.09 -0.93
N GLY A 11 -8.27 -12.64 0.17
CA GLY A 11 -7.79 -11.85 1.31
C GLY A 11 -6.58 -11.00 0.94
N ILE A 12 -5.67 -11.49 0.11
CA ILE A 12 -4.52 -10.74 -0.40
C ILE A 12 -4.99 -9.70 -1.41
N GLU A 13 -5.84 -10.09 -2.36
CA GLU A 13 -6.42 -9.21 -3.38
C GLU A 13 -7.13 -8.01 -2.73
N ASN A 14 -8.05 -8.28 -1.81
CA ASN A 14 -8.87 -7.25 -1.18
C ASN A 14 -8.06 -6.34 -0.24
N LYS A 15 -6.98 -6.85 0.38
CA LYS A 15 -6.16 -6.04 1.29
C LYS A 15 -5.10 -5.24 0.55
N LEU A 16 -4.48 -5.77 -0.49
CA LEU A 16 -3.34 -5.12 -1.15
C LEU A 16 -3.71 -4.48 -2.48
N HIS A 17 -4.45 -5.17 -3.37
CA HIS A 17 -4.84 -4.61 -4.67
C HIS A 17 -5.83 -3.46 -4.50
N HIS A 18 -6.90 -3.65 -3.74
CA HIS A 18 -7.88 -2.58 -3.50
C HIS A 18 -7.25 -1.28 -2.96
N VAL A 19 -6.30 -1.38 -2.03
CA VAL A 19 -5.61 -0.20 -1.48
C VAL A 19 -4.76 0.47 -2.55
N ARG A 20 -4.05 -0.29 -3.39
CA ARG A 20 -3.25 0.27 -4.48
C ARG A 20 -4.13 0.99 -5.51
N ASP A 21 -5.22 0.37 -5.92
CA ASP A 21 -6.06 0.89 -6.99
C ASP A 21 -6.89 2.08 -6.52
N VAL A 22 -7.45 2.00 -5.31
CA VAL A 22 -8.39 3.02 -4.81
C VAL A 22 -7.71 4.08 -3.94
N THR A 23 -6.80 3.71 -3.05
CA THR A 23 -6.14 4.69 -2.16
C THR A 23 -4.94 5.35 -2.81
N TYR A 24 -4.18 4.62 -3.63
CA TYR A 24 -3.01 5.15 -4.33
C TYR A 24 -3.24 5.44 -5.82
N GLU A 25 -4.50 5.30 -6.28
CA GLU A 25 -4.94 5.57 -7.64
C GLU A 25 -4.03 4.93 -8.71
N GLU A 26 -3.55 3.71 -8.45
CA GLU A 26 -2.57 3.03 -9.31
C GLU A 26 -3.04 2.93 -10.76
N ASP A 27 -4.29 2.54 -11.00
CA ASP A 27 -4.90 2.44 -12.33
C ASP A 27 -4.98 3.78 -13.07
N ARG A 28 -5.11 4.89 -12.33
CA ARG A 28 -5.18 6.25 -12.91
C ARG A 28 -3.79 6.82 -13.20
N SER A 29 -2.72 6.17 -12.72
CA SER A 29 -1.35 6.62 -12.92
C SER A 29 -0.96 6.60 -14.40
N GLN A 30 -0.50 7.75 -14.90
CA GLN A 30 0.00 7.91 -16.27
C GLN A 30 1.51 7.60 -16.40
N VAL A 31 2.16 7.20 -15.31
CA VAL A 31 3.57 6.77 -15.32
C VAL A 31 3.67 5.46 -16.11
N ARG A 32 4.24 5.50 -17.32
CA ARG A 32 4.35 4.34 -18.23
C ARG A 32 5.73 4.12 -18.84
N THR A 33 6.70 5.01 -18.58
CA THR A 33 8.00 4.98 -19.27
C THR A 33 9.06 4.24 -18.46
N GLY A 34 9.81 3.36 -19.13
CA GLY A 34 10.96 2.65 -18.55
C GLY A 34 10.59 1.87 -17.28
N SER A 35 11.45 1.94 -16.27
CA SER A 35 11.25 1.24 -14.99
C SER A 35 10.30 1.97 -14.02
N ALA A 36 9.77 3.13 -14.40
CA ALA A 36 8.98 3.97 -13.50
C ALA A 36 7.70 3.29 -12.96
N PRO A 37 6.93 2.49 -13.74
CA PRO A 37 5.79 1.76 -13.20
C PRO A 37 6.18 0.77 -12.10
N GLN A 38 7.30 0.06 -12.29
CA GLN A 38 7.79 -0.92 -11.32
C GLN A 38 8.31 -0.23 -10.05
N VAL A 39 9.03 0.89 -10.20
CA VAL A 39 9.46 1.71 -9.06
C VAL A 39 8.26 2.21 -8.26
N MET A 40 7.22 2.72 -8.93
CA MET A 40 6.00 3.18 -8.26
C MET A 40 5.27 2.04 -7.53
N ALA A 41 5.17 0.86 -8.14
CA ALA A 41 4.60 -0.31 -7.50
C ALA A 41 5.39 -0.71 -6.25
N THR A 42 6.73 -0.69 -6.31
CA THR A 42 7.59 -0.95 -5.15
C THR A 42 7.36 0.07 -4.05
N LEU A 43 7.37 1.37 -4.36
CA LEU A 43 7.17 2.43 -3.37
C LEU A 43 5.81 2.32 -2.66
N ARG A 44 4.72 2.07 -3.41
CA ARG A 44 3.38 1.86 -2.85
C ARG A 44 3.34 0.63 -1.94
N ASN A 45 3.92 -0.48 -2.38
CA ASN A 45 4.00 -1.69 -1.57
C ASN A 45 4.79 -1.48 -0.28
N THR A 46 5.92 -0.77 -0.36
CA THR A 46 6.72 -0.40 0.82
C THR A 46 5.90 0.47 1.78
N ALA A 47 5.23 1.51 1.30
CA ALA A 47 4.39 2.37 2.13
C ALA A 47 3.27 1.57 2.82
N ILE A 48 2.54 0.72 2.09
CA ILE A 48 1.50 -0.14 2.66
C ILE A 48 2.09 -1.08 3.72
N GLY A 49 3.24 -1.69 3.44
CA GLY A 49 3.92 -2.59 4.36
C GLY A 49 4.31 -1.90 5.67
N LEU A 50 4.93 -0.72 5.59
CA LEU A 50 5.34 0.06 6.76
C LEU A 50 4.15 0.50 7.62
N LEU A 51 3.07 0.96 6.98
CA LEU A 51 1.87 1.37 7.71
C LEU A 51 1.21 0.18 8.42
N ARG A 52 1.20 -1.01 7.82
CA ARG A 52 0.72 -2.23 8.48
C ARG A 52 1.63 -2.68 9.61
N ALA A 53 2.94 -2.60 9.43
CA ALA A 53 3.91 -2.91 10.49
C ALA A 53 3.75 -1.96 11.68
N ALA A 54 3.37 -0.70 11.42
CA ALA A 54 3.01 0.28 12.45
C ALA A 54 1.61 0.07 13.06
N GLY A 55 0.87 -0.97 12.66
CA GLY A 55 -0.42 -1.35 13.24
C GLY A 55 -1.65 -0.68 12.62
N PHE A 56 -1.52 -0.04 11.46
CA PHE A 56 -2.67 0.55 10.78
C PHE A 56 -3.40 -0.47 9.89
N ASP A 57 -4.66 -0.74 10.22
CA ASP A 57 -5.55 -1.54 9.38
C ASP A 57 -6.15 -0.72 8.22
N ASN A 58 -6.45 0.56 8.45
CA ASN A 58 -6.98 1.48 7.45
C ASN A 58 -5.88 2.39 6.87
N ILE A 59 -5.43 2.06 5.66
CA ILE A 59 -4.33 2.78 5.00
C ILE A 59 -4.71 4.23 4.64
N ALA A 60 -5.95 4.49 4.26
CA ALA A 60 -6.39 5.85 3.94
C ALA A 60 -6.38 6.76 5.17
N GLU A 61 -6.79 6.22 6.33
CA GLU A 61 -6.69 6.93 7.61
C GLU A 61 -5.23 7.13 8.04
N ALA A 62 -4.40 6.11 7.89
CA ALA A 62 -2.98 6.19 8.17
C ALA A 62 -2.31 7.29 7.34
N ASN A 63 -2.59 7.36 6.04
CA ASN A 63 -2.11 8.45 5.18
C ASN A 63 -2.51 9.83 5.71
N ARG A 64 -3.78 10.02 6.10
CA ARG A 64 -4.25 11.28 6.72
C ARG A 64 -3.56 11.57 8.06
N HIS A 65 -3.23 10.54 8.84
CA HIS A 65 -2.48 10.69 10.08
C HIS A 65 -1.02 11.08 9.84
N MET A 66 -0.38 10.51 8.81
CA MET A 66 1.01 10.79 8.44
C MET A 66 1.19 12.20 7.85
N ILE A 67 0.25 12.65 7.00
CA ILE A 67 0.34 13.97 6.35
C ILE A 67 0.31 15.13 7.36
N ARG A 68 -0.22 14.91 8.57
CA ARG A 68 -0.28 15.95 9.62
C ARG A 68 1.06 16.26 10.28
N ASP A 69 2.07 15.41 10.09
CA ASP A 69 3.39 15.55 10.68
C ASP A 69 4.42 14.78 9.84
N GLU A 70 5.23 15.53 9.08
CA GLU A 70 6.23 15.00 8.14
C GLU A 70 7.31 14.14 8.81
N ALA A 71 7.53 14.27 10.12
CA ALA A 71 8.48 13.44 10.83
C ALA A 71 7.98 11.99 10.99
N ARG A 72 6.67 11.76 10.99
CA ARG A 72 6.08 10.42 11.19
C ARG A 72 6.44 9.42 10.09
N PRO A 73 6.25 9.72 8.79
CA PRO A 73 6.66 8.79 7.74
C PRO A 73 8.17 8.55 7.72
N LEU A 74 8.99 9.55 8.06
CA LEU A 74 10.45 9.39 8.13
C LEU A 74 10.88 8.43 9.24
N ARG A 75 10.22 8.47 10.41
CA ARG A 75 10.48 7.52 11.50
C ARG A 75 10.16 6.08 11.11
N LEU A 76 9.14 5.86 10.28
CA LEU A 76 8.81 4.52 9.77
C LEU A 76 9.87 3.96 8.81
N LEU A 77 10.68 4.82 8.18
CA LEU A 77 11.79 4.36 7.34
C LEU A 77 13.05 4.00 8.14
N GLN A 78 13.07 4.32 9.44
CA GLN A 78 14.22 4.11 10.33
C GLN A 78 14.07 2.85 11.21
N THR A 79 12.93 2.16 11.13
CA THR A 79 12.65 0.89 11.82
C THR A 79 13.15 -0.31 11.03
#